data_AF-A0A821HHA3-F1
#
_entry.id   AF-A0A821HHA3-F1
#
_cell.length_a   1.000
_cell.length_b   1.000
_cell.length_c   1.000
_cell.angle_alpha   90.00
_cell.angle_beta   90.00
_cell.angle_gamma   90.00
#
_symmetry.space_group_name_H-M   'P 1'
#
loop_
_entity.id
_entity.type
_entity.pdbx_description
1 polymer ?
#
loop_
_entity_poly.entity_id
_entity_poly.type
_entity_poly.pdbx_seq_one_letter_code
_entity_poly.pdbx_strand_id
1 'polypeptide(L)'
;MLEINLYPATIPTADYFCKVEKISKIDEQFKEGQKLEAVDPLEMSRICPATIGKVLKDGYFMLSIDGSSVEDGSDWFCYHSSSRLIFPINFCKINKIPLSPPIGYHGDFQWDKYLLETNSVYAPKDLFQIIKKKIINPFSVGMKIEAVDMMAPHLVCVATIAELADSLIRVRFDGWGEDFEQWIDCQSPNIYPIGWCELVGYKLEPPKPPEQENSGSIIFHCKNIEQSMEY
;
A
#
# COMPACT_ATOMS: atom_id res chain seq x y z
N MET A 1 7.55 26.14 18.44
CA MET A 1 8.88 25.50 18.31
C MET A 1 8.99 24.53 19.45
N LEU A 2 9.06 23.23 19.18
CA LEU A 2 9.42 22.26 20.21
C LEU A 2 10.90 22.48 20.50
N GLU A 3 11.26 22.93 21.71
CA GLU A 3 12.64 22.93 22.18
C GLU A 3 13.04 21.48 22.44
N ILE A 4 13.48 20.81 21.38
CA ILE A 4 14.09 19.50 21.51
C ILE A 4 15.52 19.76 22.00
N ASN A 5 15.75 19.56 23.30
CA ASN A 5 17.09 19.55 23.90
C ASN A 5 17.87 18.36 23.35
N LEU A 6 18.39 18.51 22.13
CA LEU A 6 19.30 17.57 21.52
C LEU A 6 20.74 18.05 21.79
N TYR A 7 21.60 17.10 22.15
CA TYR A 7 23.07 17.18 21.98
C TYR A 7 23.44 17.92 20.68
N PRO A 8 24.63 18.55 20.56
CA PRO A 8 24.99 19.34 19.38
C PRO A 8 24.71 18.54 18.10
N ALA A 9 23.64 18.94 17.41
CA ALA A 9 23.09 18.24 16.25
C ALA A 9 23.08 19.23 15.09
N THR A 10 23.64 18.81 13.97
CA THR A 10 23.55 19.55 12.70
C THR A 10 22.16 19.34 12.12
N ILE A 11 21.46 20.44 11.79
CA ILE A 11 20.15 20.40 11.16
C ILE A 11 20.34 20.25 9.65
N PRO A 12 19.77 19.23 9.00
CA PRO A 12 19.83 19.09 7.54
C PRO A 12 19.13 20.27 6.86
N THR A 13 19.73 20.79 5.81
CA THR A 13 19.13 21.86 5.00
C THR A 13 18.08 21.30 4.04
N ALA A 14 17.15 22.14 3.58
CA ALA A 14 15.96 21.71 2.82
C ALA A 14 16.30 20.97 1.50
N ASP A 15 17.48 21.19 0.94
CA ASP A 15 17.99 20.54 -0.27
C ASP A 15 18.34 19.06 -0.09
N TYR A 16 18.43 18.57 1.15
CA TYR A 16 18.61 17.14 1.45
C TYR A 16 17.32 16.34 1.21
N PHE A 17 16.17 17.02 1.15
CA PHE A 17 14.87 16.39 0.99
C PHE A 17 14.40 16.47 -0.46
N CYS A 18 13.73 15.41 -0.91
CA CYS A 18 13.09 15.40 -2.21
C CYS A 18 12.18 16.61 -2.34
N LYS A 19 12.40 17.42 -3.39
CA LYS A 19 11.50 18.53 -3.71
C LYS A 19 10.17 17.95 -4.14
N VAL A 20 9.20 18.01 -3.25
CA VAL A 20 7.81 17.76 -3.60
C VAL A 20 7.43 18.80 -4.66
N GLU A 21 6.94 18.36 -5.82
CA GLU A 21 6.49 19.27 -6.87
C GLU A 21 5.49 20.24 -6.24
N LYS A 22 5.87 21.53 -6.14
CA LYS A 22 4.96 22.54 -5.61
C LYS A 22 3.73 22.51 -6.48
N ILE A 23 2.56 22.29 -5.86
CA ILE A 23 1.25 22.51 -6.47
C ILE A 23 1.16 24.01 -6.71
N SER A 24 1.83 24.46 -7.76
CA SER A 24 2.03 25.87 -8.06
C SER A 24 0.86 26.29 -8.94
N LYS A 25 -0.03 27.09 -8.33
CA LYS A 25 -1.11 27.87 -8.95
C LYS A 25 -2.45 27.18 -9.21
N ILE A 26 -3.03 26.50 -8.22
CA ILE A 26 -4.45 26.12 -8.29
C ILE A 26 -5.10 26.46 -6.95
N ASP A 27 -6.17 27.26 -7.00
CA ASP A 27 -6.99 27.65 -5.84
C ASP A 27 -7.81 26.47 -5.25
N GLU A 28 -7.59 25.26 -5.76
CA GLU A 28 -8.25 24.03 -5.34
C GLU A 28 -7.24 23.14 -4.60
N GLN A 29 -7.51 22.97 -3.31
CA GLN A 29 -6.80 22.08 -2.41
C GLN A 29 -7.79 21.07 -1.84
N PHE A 30 -7.28 19.94 -1.34
CA PHE A 30 -8.06 19.04 -0.50
C PHE A 30 -8.67 19.81 0.67
N LYS A 31 -9.87 19.43 1.09
CA LYS A 31 -10.63 20.07 2.17
C LYS A 31 -11.01 19.03 3.22
N GLU A 32 -11.09 19.47 4.47
CA GLU A 32 -11.57 18.64 5.58
C GLU A 32 -13.01 18.17 5.30
N GLY A 33 -13.32 16.92 5.70
CA GLY A 33 -14.58 16.25 5.44
C GLY A 33 -14.72 15.68 4.02
N GLN A 34 -13.78 15.93 3.10
CA GLN A 34 -13.80 15.28 1.80
C GLN A 34 -13.47 13.80 1.91
N LYS A 35 -14.21 12.99 1.13
CA LYS A 35 -14.02 11.54 1.05
C LYS A 35 -13.30 11.12 -0.23
N LEU A 36 -12.50 10.07 -0.13
CA LEU A 36 -11.71 9.48 -1.21
C LEU A 36 -11.53 7.97 -1.00
N GLU A 37 -10.86 7.28 -1.93
CA GLU A 37 -10.46 5.87 -1.76
C GLU A 37 -8.98 5.80 -1.37
N ALA A 38 -8.60 4.92 -0.45
CA ALA A 38 -7.21 4.74 -0.03
C ALA A 38 -6.89 3.28 0.28
N VAL A 39 -5.65 2.86 0.03
CA VAL A 39 -5.12 1.61 0.59
C VAL A 39 -5.07 1.76 2.11
N ASP A 40 -5.61 0.79 2.83
CA ASP A 40 -5.56 0.78 4.29
C ASP A 40 -4.12 0.50 4.76
N PRO A 41 -3.47 1.43 5.48
CA PRO A 41 -2.08 1.25 5.91
C PRO A 41 -1.90 0.17 6.99
N LEU A 42 -2.98 -0.26 7.65
CA LEU A 42 -2.96 -1.36 8.62
C LEU A 42 -3.37 -2.69 7.99
N GLU A 43 -4.05 -2.67 6.85
CA GLU A 43 -4.47 -3.84 6.09
C GLU A 43 -4.26 -3.57 4.61
N MET A 44 -3.00 -3.64 4.15
CA MET A 44 -2.58 -3.30 2.79
C MET A 44 -3.29 -4.12 1.68
N SER A 45 -4.04 -5.15 2.07
CA SER A 45 -4.93 -5.93 1.21
C SER A 45 -6.22 -5.20 0.84
N ARG A 46 -6.57 -4.10 1.52
CA ARG A 46 -7.85 -3.40 1.39
C ARG A 46 -7.67 -2.02 0.76
N ILE A 47 -8.59 -1.67 -0.14
CA ILE A 47 -8.83 -0.27 -0.54
C ILE A 47 -10.19 0.10 0.03
N CYS A 48 -10.26 1.19 0.80
CA CYS A 48 -11.42 1.58 1.57
C CYS A 48 -11.84 3.02 1.28
N PRO A 49 -13.11 3.39 1.50
CA PRO A 49 -13.48 4.78 1.72
C PRO A 49 -12.68 5.38 2.88
N ALA A 50 -12.24 6.62 2.70
CA ALA A 50 -11.46 7.33 3.70
C ALA A 50 -11.86 8.81 3.72
N THR A 51 -11.74 9.43 4.89
CA THR A 51 -12.11 10.83 5.13
C THR A 51 -10.88 11.67 5.45
N ILE A 52 -10.77 12.84 4.84
CA ILE A 52 -9.76 13.85 5.19
C ILE A 52 -10.20 14.55 6.47
N GLY A 53 -9.49 14.31 7.57
CA GLY A 53 -9.81 14.94 8.86
C GLY A 53 -9.18 16.29 9.04
N LYS A 54 -7.93 16.44 8.55
CA LYS A 54 -7.17 17.67 8.73
C LYS A 54 -6.29 17.97 7.53
N VAL A 55 -6.40 19.18 7.00
CA VAL A 55 -5.51 19.64 5.93
C VAL A 55 -4.27 20.30 6.55
N LEU A 56 -3.09 19.88 6.12
CA LEU A 56 -1.81 20.41 6.58
C LEU A 56 -1.17 21.27 5.47
N LYS A 57 0.03 21.78 5.73
CA LYS A 57 0.79 22.59 4.77
C LYS A 57 1.43 21.71 3.70
N ASP A 58 1.81 22.34 2.59
CA ASP A 58 2.65 21.75 1.54
C ASP A 58 2.10 20.41 0.99
N GLY A 59 0.78 20.32 0.82
CA GLY A 59 0.11 19.17 0.21
C GLY A 59 -0.06 17.97 1.14
N TYR A 60 0.29 18.08 2.42
CA TYR A 60 0.04 17.05 3.42
C TYR A 60 -1.38 17.16 4.01
N PHE A 61 -1.92 16.04 4.46
CA PHE A 61 -3.17 15.97 5.20
C PHE A 61 -3.24 14.69 6.05
N MET A 62 -4.10 14.71 7.06
CA MET A 62 -4.42 13.56 7.90
C MET A 62 -5.68 12.87 7.34
N LEU A 63 -5.57 11.57 7.10
CA LEU A 63 -6.60 10.73 6.51
C LEU A 63 -6.96 9.60 7.49
N SER A 64 -8.24 9.32 7.67
CA SER A 64 -8.73 8.16 8.43
C SER A 64 -9.52 7.25 7.51
N ILE A 65 -9.38 5.93 7.70
CA ILE A 65 -10.16 4.93 6.99
C ILE A 65 -11.56 4.88 7.61
N ASP A 66 -12.60 4.97 6.78
CA ASP A 66 -13.97 5.05 7.31
C ASP A 66 -14.35 3.72 8.00
N GLY A 67 -14.90 3.84 9.21
CA GLY A 67 -15.30 2.69 10.04
C GLY A 67 -14.20 2.11 10.93
N SER A 68 -12.94 2.53 10.77
CA SER A 68 -11.84 2.16 11.68
C SER A 68 -11.63 3.18 12.80
N SER A 69 -12.58 4.12 12.98
CA SER A 69 -12.37 5.28 13.86
C SER A 69 -12.24 4.89 15.32
N VAL A 70 -11.11 5.23 15.91
CA VAL A 70 -10.88 5.17 17.36
C VAL A 70 -11.14 6.55 17.96
N GLU A 71 -11.79 6.59 19.13
CA GLU A 71 -12.27 7.83 19.76
C GLU A 71 -11.14 8.82 20.12
N ASP A 72 -9.88 8.34 20.20
CA ASP A 72 -8.72 9.15 20.56
C ASP A 72 -8.00 9.82 19.37
N GLY A 73 -8.43 9.55 18.14
CA GLY A 73 -7.77 10.06 16.93
C GLY A 73 -6.40 9.44 16.65
N SER A 74 -6.14 8.21 17.08
CA SER A 74 -4.95 7.46 16.67
C SER A 74 -5.12 6.71 15.32
N ASP A 75 -6.30 6.77 14.70
CA ASP A 75 -6.61 6.25 13.35
C ASP A 75 -6.21 7.20 12.21
N TRP A 76 -5.67 8.39 12.53
CA TRP A 76 -5.27 9.34 11.50
C TRP A 76 -3.86 9.06 10.98
N PHE A 77 -3.76 8.81 9.69
CA PHE A 77 -2.49 8.61 8.99
C PHE A 77 -2.13 9.86 8.18
N CYS A 78 -0.85 10.23 8.20
CA CYS A 78 -0.36 11.36 7.42
C CYS A 78 -0.08 10.93 5.97
N TYR A 79 -0.77 11.55 5.03
CA TYR A 79 -0.57 11.38 3.60
C TYR A 79 -0.10 12.67 2.96
N HIS A 80 0.74 12.54 1.94
CA HIS A 80 0.98 13.61 1.00
C HIS A 80 0.06 13.42 -0.22
N SER A 81 -0.41 14.53 -0.79
CA SER A 81 -1.26 14.57 -1.99
C SER A 81 -0.70 13.83 -3.22
N SER A 82 0.63 13.64 -3.29
CA SER A 82 1.30 12.85 -4.33
C SER A 82 1.33 11.35 -4.06
N SER A 83 0.83 10.89 -2.91
CA SER A 83 0.83 9.47 -2.55
C SER A 83 0.11 8.66 -3.62
N ARG A 84 0.75 7.55 -4.02
CA ARG A 84 0.17 6.61 -4.98
C ARG A 84 -0.88 5.69 -4.37
N LEU A 85 -1.10 5.78 -3.06
CA LEU A 85 -2.02 4.94 -2.30
C LEU A 85 -3.37 5.60 -1.97
N ILE A 86 -3.61 6.80 -2.52
CA ILE A 86 -4.89 7.52 -2.43
C ILE A 86 -5.45 7.77 -3.83
N PHE A 87 -6.77 7.73 -3.97
CA PHE A 87 -7.47 7.76 -5.25
C PHE A 87 -8.77 8.54 -5.16
N PRO A 88 -9.24 9.15 -6.26
CA PRO A 88 -10.60 9.68 -6.28
C PRO A 88 -11.62 8.57 -6.09
N ILE A 89 -12.82 8.93 -5.64
CA ILE A 89 -13.93 7.98 -5.55
C ILE A 89 -14.17 7.29 -6.90
N ASN A 90 -14.63 6.04 -6.84
CA ASN A 90 -14.83 5.14 -7.98
C ASN A 90 -13.54 4.64 -8.66
N PHE A 91 -12.35 4.85 -8.10
CA PHE A 91 -11.12 4.26 -8.65
C PHE A 91 -11.21 2.74 -8.71
N CYS A 92 -11.66 2.08 -7.64
CA CYS A 92 -11.86 0.64 -7.61
C CYS A 92 -12.86 0.18 -8.68
N LYS A 93 -13.99 0.88 -8.79
CA LYS A 93 -15.04 0.61 -9.79
C LYS A 93 -14.53 0.72 -11.23
N ILE A 94 -13.73 1.75 -11.53
CA ILE A 94 -13.15 1.98 -12.87
C ILE A 94 -12.15 0.88 -13.22
N ASN A 95 -11.31 0.49 -12.26
CA ASN A 95 -10.31 -0.56 -12.44
C ASN A 95 -10.86 -1.98 -12.26
N LYS A 96 -12.15 -2.13 -11.95
CA LYS A 96 -12.84 -3.41 -11.73
C LYS A 96 -12.23 -4.24 -10.59
N ILE A 97 -11.67 -3.57 -9.59
CA ILE A 97 -11.16 -4.19 -8.37
C ILE A 97 -12.15 -3.96 -7.21
N PRO A 98 -12.17 -4.81 -6.18
CA PRO A 98 -13.08 -4.65 -5.06
C PRO A 98 -12.74 -3.40 -4.23
N LEU A 99 -13.77 -2.67 -3.83
CA LEU A 99 -13.69 -1.67 -2.76
C LEU A 99 -14.18 -2.33 -1.48
N SER A 100 -13.36 -2.33 -0.44
CA SER A 100 -13.76 -2.78 0.89
C SER A 100 -14.66 -1.74 1.53
N PRO A 101 -15.92 -2.06 1.86
CA PRO A 101 -16.81 -1.10 2.52
C PRO A 101 -16.29 -0.74 3.93
N PRO A 102 -16.77 0.37 4.52
CA PRO A 102 -16.45 0.72 5.89
C PRO A 102 -16.80 -0.41 6.85
N ILE A 103 -16.00 -0.61 7.90
CA ILE A 103 -16.26 -1.64 8.90
C ILE A 103 -17.65 -1.40 9.52
N GLY A 104 -18.47 -2.45 9.57
CA GLY A 104 -19.85 -2.37 10.06
C GLY A 104 -20.86 -1.80 9.06
N TYR A 105 -20.48 -1.48 7.82
CA TYR A 105 -21.43 -1.10 6.77
C TYR A 105 -22.25 -2.32 6.34
N HIS A 106 -23.58 -2.16 6.28
CA HIS A 106 -24.50 -3.23 5.91
C HIS A 106 -25.10 -2.99 4.51
N GLY A 107 -24.99 -4.00 3.65
CA GLY A 107 -25.51 -4.00 2.29
C GLY A 107 -24.50 -3.52 1.24
N ASP A 108 -24.97 -3.35 0.02
CA ASP A 108 -24.11 -3.00 -1.12
C ASP A 108 -23.64 -1.54 -1.02
N PHE A 109 -22.32 -1.34 -0.98
CA PHE A 109 -21.73 -0.02 -0.92
C PHE A 109 -21.86 0.71 -2.27
N GLN A 110 -22.39 1.92 -2.24
CA GLN A 110 -22.47 2.82 -3.39
C GLN A 110 -22.08 4.23 -2.95
N TRP A 111 -21.11 4.84 -3.64
CA TRP A 111 -20.59 6.17 -3.29
C TRP A 111 -21.69 7.23 -3.18
N ASP A 112 -22.62 7.30 -4.14
CA ASP A 112 -23.68 8.31 -4.12
C ASP A 112 -24.59 8.19 -2.90
N LYS A 113 -24.95 6.95 -2.52
CA LYS A 113 -25.74 6.67 -1.32
C LYS A 113 -24.94 6.99 -0.06
N TYR A 114 -23.69 6.56 0.00
CA TYR A 114 -22.84 6.75 1.17
C TYR A 114 -22.54 8.23 1.44
N LEU A 115 -22.29 9.02 0.39
CA LEU A 115 -22.09 10.47 0.50
C LEU A 115 -23.35 11.18 1.02
N LEU A 116 -24.54 10.75 0.58
CA LEU A 116 -25.81 11.27 1.07
C LEU A 116 -26.04 10.89 2.55
N GLU A 117 -25.82 9.62 2.92
CA GLU A 117 -25.97 9.11 4.28
C GLU A 117 -25.05 9.83 5.28
N THR A 118 -23.82 10.14 4.85
CA THR A 118 -22.81 10.81 5.68
C THR A 118 -22.80 12.33 5.54
N ASN A 119 -23.72 12.91 4.75
CA ASN A 119 -23.76 14.33 4.42
C ASN A 119 -22.38 14.91 4.05
N SER A 120 -21.64 14.16 3.24
CA SER A 120 -20.25 14.43 2.89
C SER A 120 -20.09 14.67 1.39
N VAL A 121 -18.93 15.20 1.00
CA VAL A 121 -18.56 15.44 -0.41
C VAL A 121 -17.28 14.67 -0.75
N TYR A 122 -17.07 14.35 -2.01
CA TYR A 122 -15.85 13.68 -2.45
C TYR A 122 -14.73 14.69 -2.77
N ALA A 123 -13.48 14.23 -2.67
CA ALA A 123 -12.33 14.98 -3.16
C ALA A 123 -12.34 15.01 -4.71
N PRO A 124 -12.25 16.20 -5.36
CA PRO A 124 -12.25 16.31 -6.81
C PRO A 124 -11.13 15.50 -7.46
N LYS A 125 -11.47 14.78 -8.55
CA LYS A 125 -10.53 13.91 -9.28
C LYS A 125 -9.28 14.65 -9.78
N ASP A 126 -9.41 15.92 -10.11
CA ASP A 126 -8.34 16.71 -10.72
C ASP A 126 -7.18 16.90 -9.73
N LEU A 127 -7.47 16.96 -8.41
CA LEU A 127 -6.46 17.02 -7.35
C LEU A 127 -5.53 15.80 -7.35
N PHE A 128 -5.96 14.65 -7.86
CA PHE A 128 -5.14 13.44 -7.94
C PHE A 128 -4.32 13.40 -9.24
N GLN A 129 -4.85 13.97 -10.33
CA GLN A 129 -4.24 13.91 -11.67
C GLN A 129 -3.16 14.98 -11.87
N ILE A 130 -3.35 16.16 -11.29
CA ILE A 130 -2.39 17.27 -11.34
C ILE A 130 -1.03 16.86 -10.76
N ILE A 131 -1.04 15.91 -9.81
CA ILE A 131 0.11 15.56 -8.98
C ILE A 131 0.78 14.27 -9.47
N LYS A 132 0.06 13.42 -10.20
CA LYS A 132 0.54 12.10 -10.63
C LYS A 132 0.87 12.12 -12.12
N LYS A 133 2.16 12.15 -12.46
CA LYS A 133 2.60 11.78 -13.82
C LYS A 133 2.05 10.41 -14.15
N LYS A 134 1.45 10.27 -15.34
CA LYS A 134 0.94 8.99 -15.83
C LYS A 134 2.08 7.97 -15.84
N ILE A 135 1.95 6.92 -15.02
CA ILE A 135 2.88 5.80 -15.00
C ILE A 135 2.32 4.72 -15.91
N ILE A 136 3.19 4.14 -16.71
CA ILE A 136 2.88 2.88 -17.41
C ILE A 136 3.37 1.77 -16.49
N ASN A 137 2.44 0.97 -15.98
CA ASN A 137 2.77 -0.20 -15.17
C ASN A 137 3.52 -1.22 -16.05
N PRO A 138 4.78 -1.57 -15.74
CA PRO A 138 5.59 -2.45 -16.60
C PRO A 138 5.28 -3.94 -16.39
N PHE A 139 4.46 -4.28 -15.41
CA PHE A 139 4.23 -5.66 -15.00
C PHE A 139 3.06 -6.32 -15.73
N SER A 140 3.01 -7.65 -15.64
CA SER A 140 1.88 -8.47 -16.08
C SER A 140 1.48 -9.43 -14.96
N VAL A 141 0.18 -9.74 -14.88
CA VAL A 141 -0.35 -10.75 -13.95
C VAL A 141 0.36 -12.09 -14.18
N GLY A 142 0.73 -12.76 -13.09
CA GLY A 142 1.45 -14.03 -13.09
C GLY A 142 2.98 -13.90 -13.05
N MET A 143 3.54 -12.69 -13.22
CA MET A 143 4.98 -12.47 -13.04
C MET A 143 5.41 -12.75 -11.59
N LYS A 144 6.58 -13.37 -11.44
CA LYS A 144 7.22 -13.63 -10.14
C LYS A 144 8.23 -12.54 -9.81
N ILE A 145 8.27 -12.15 -8.54
CA ILE A 145 9.15 -11.11 -8.00
C ILE A 145 9.60 -11.51 -6.59
N GLU A 146 10.60 -10.79 -6.08
CA GLU A 146 10.91 -10.75 -4.65
C GLU A 146 10.34 -9.44 -4.08
N ALA A 147 9.63 -9.48 -2.96
CA ALA A 147 8.98 -8.30 -2.41
C ALA A 147 9.07 -8.24 -0.88
N VAL A 148 9.21 -7.03 -0.34
CA VAL A 148 9.13 -6.81 1.12
C VAL A 148 7.68 -7.00 1.56
N ASP A 149 7.48 -7.70 2.67
CA ASP A 149 6.19 -7.68 3.37
C ASP A 149 6.04 -6.34 4.11
N MET A 150 5.13 -5.47 3.68
CA MET A 150 4.94 -4.14 4.28
C MET A 150 4.41 -4.20 5.72
N MET A 151 3.79 -5.30 6.14
CA MET A 151 3.34 -5.54 7.50
C MET A 151 4.44 -6.16 8.37
N ALA A 152 5.43 -6.80 7.75
CA ALA A 152 6.64 -7.33 8.40
C ALA A 152 7.91 -6.94 7.61
N PRO A 153 8.34 -5.65 7.63
CA PRO A 153 9.34 -5.12 6.70
C PRO A 153 10.76 -5.72 6.77
N HIS A 154 10.99 -6.62 7.73
CA HIS A 154 12.22 -7.40 7.83
C HIS A 154 12.21 -8.63 6.91
N LEU A 155 11.08 -8.98 6.30
CA LEU A 155 10.93 -10.13 5.42
C LEU A 155 10.98 -9.66 3.96
N VAL A 156 11.76 -10.36 3.15
CA VAL A 156 11.66 -10.33 1.68
C VAL A 156 11.22 -11.71 1.24
N CYS A 157 10.12 -11.78 0.52
CA CYS A 157 9.40 -13.02 0.24
C CYS A 157 9.34 -13.30 -1.26
N VAL A 158 9.26 -14.59 -1.62
CA VAL A 158 8.83 -15.00 -2.96
C VAL A 158 7.37 -14.60 -3.17
N ALA A 159 7.11 -13.85 -4.24
CA ALA A 159 5.78 -13.35 -4.53
C ALA A 159 5.41 -13.42 -6.02
N THR A 160 4.11 -13.40 -6.28
CA THR A 160 3.51 -13.38 -7.61
C THR A 160 2.59 -12.15 -7.75
N ILE A 161 2.62 -11.50 -8.91
CA ILE A 161 1.70 -10.40 -9.23
C ILE A 161 0.33 -10.99 -9.56
N ALA A 162 -0.65 -10.74 -8.69
CA ALA A 162 -1.99 -11.30 -8.78
C ALA A 162 -2.95 -10.47 -9.65
N GLU A 163 -2.82 -9.14 -9.61
CA GLU A 163 -3.74 -8.20 -10.25
C GLU A 163 -3.03 -6.85 -10.48
N LEU A 164 -3.55 -6.03 -11.42
CA LEU A 164 -3.03 -4.71 -11.77
C LEU A 164 -4.17 -3.68 -11.75
N ALA A 165 -3.91 -2.48 -11.22
CA ALA A 165 -4.86 -1.37 -11.25
C ALA A 165 -4.12 -0.02 -11.37
N ASP A 166 -4.13 0.57 -12.57
CA ASP A 166 -3.30 1.73 -12.91
C ASP A 166 -1.81 1.50 -12.52
N SER A 167 -1.22 2.32 -11.65
CA SER A 167 0.15 2.10 -11.16
C SER A 167 0.26 1.08 -10.03
N LEU A 168 -0.85 0.55 -9.51
CA LEU A 168 -0.81 -0.48 -8.47
C LEU A 168 -0.59 -1.88 -9.04
N ILE A 169 0.17 -2.66 -8.29
CA ILE A 169 0.28 -4.12 -8.41
C ILE A 169 -0.25 -4.76 -7.15
N ARG A 170 -0.98 -5.86 -7.30
CA ARG A 170 -1.39 -6.74 -6.20
C ARG A 170 -0.31 -7.79 -6.01
N VAL A 171 0.43 -7.71 -4.92
CA VAL A 171 1.49 -8.66 -4.58
C VAL A 171 0.90 -9.77 -3.73
N ARG A 172 0.97 -11.01 -4.22
CA ARG A 172 0.61 -12.23 -3.48
C ARG A 172 1.88 -12.94 -3.04
N PHE A 173 2.07 -13.11 -1.74
CA PHE A 173 3.16 -13.90 -1.21
C PHE A 173 2.87 -15.38 -1.39
N ASP A 174 3.75 -16.10 -2.08
CA ASP A 174 3.48 -17.48 -2.50
C ASP A 174 3.28 -18.39 -1.27
N GLY A 175 2.19 -19.16 -1.25
CA GLY A 175 1.81 -20.04 -0.13
C GLY A 175 1.04 -19.36 1.01
N TRP A 176 0.87 -18.04 0.97
CA TRP A 176 0.04 -17.30 1.92
C TRP A 176 -1.36 -17.06 1.36
N GLY A 177 -2.34 -16.88 2.26
CA GLY A 177 -3.73 -16.60 1.89
C GLY A 177 -3.93 -15.20 1.32
N GLU A 178 -5.09 -14.96 0.71
CA GLU A 178 -5.43 -13.69 0.05
C GLU A 178 -5.42 -12.49 1.01
N ASP A 179 -5.67 -12.72 2.31
CA ASP A 179 -5.64 -11.71 3.37
C ASP A 179 -4.25 -11.08 3.55
N PHE A 180 -3.18 -11.77 3.13
CA PHE A 180 -1.80 -11.29 3.20
C PHE A 180 -1.36 -10.56 1.92
N GLU A 181 -2.18 -10.53 0.87
CA GLU A 181 -1.84 -9.82 -0.35
C GLU A 181 -1.78 -8.30 -0.11
N GLN A 182 -0.95 -7.59 -0.86
CA GLN A 182 -0.73 -6.17 -0.64
C GLN A 182 -0.84 -5.38 -1.95
N TRP A 183 -1.57 -4.27 -1.91
CA TRP A 183 -1.52 -3.27 -2.98
C TRP A 183 -0.25 -2.42 -2.82
N ILE A 184 0.63 -2.46 -3.81
CA ILE A 184 1.89 -1.73 -3.82
C ILE A 184 1.98 -0.92 -5.13
N ASP A 185 2.56 0.28 -5.09
CA ASP A 185 2.87 1.02 -6.31
C ASP A 185 3.98 0.32 -7.11
N CYS A 186 3.84 0.24 -8.43
CA CYS A 186 4.78 -0.46 -9.30
C CYS A 186 6.18 0.20 -9.36
N GLN A 187 6.38 1.39 -8.79
CA GLN A 187 7.68 2.04 -8.64
C GLN A 187 8.19 2.00 -7.18
N SER A 188 7.53 1.22 -6.32
CA SER A 188 7.98 1.03 -4.94
C SER A 188 9.43 0.53 -4.90
N PRO A 189 10.28 1.05 -4.00
CA PRO A 189 11.63 0.52 -3.81
C PRO A 189 11.64 -0.85 -3.13
N ASN A 190 10.47 -1.34 -2.71
CA ASN A 190 10.30 -2.58 -1.95
C ASN A 190 9.92 -3.79 -2.81
N ILE A 191 10.03 -3.67 -4.13
CA ILE A 191 9.89 -4.77 -5.08
C ILE A 191 11.18 -4.96 -5.86
N TYR A 192 11.57 -6.21 -6.07
CA TYR A 192 12.86 -6.58 -6.62
C TYR A 192 12.73 -7.65 -7.70
N PRO A 193 13.64 -7.67 -8.69
CA PRO A 193 13.74 -8.78 -9.63
C PRO A 193 14.16 -10.06 -8.91
N ILE A 194 13.81 -11.21 -9.49
CA ILE A 194 14.25 -12.52 -9.02
C ILE A 194 15.79 -12.58 -8.98
N GLY A 195 16.34 -13.09 -7.88
CA GLY A 195 17.78 -13.20 -7.62
C GLY A 195 18.37 -12.01 -6.87
N TRP A 196 17.58 -10.99 -6.51
CA TRP A 196 18.08 -9.81 -5.80
C TRP A 196 18.60 -10.17 -4.41
N CYS A 197 17.86 -10.94 -3.62
CA CYS A 197 18.27 -11.38 -2.28
C CYS A 197 19.59 -12.15 -2.32
N GLU A 198 19.77 -13.06 -3.28
CA GLU A 198 21.02 -13.78 -3.48
C GLU A 198 22.18 -12.81 -3.78
N LEU A 199 21.96 -11.87 -4.72
CA LEU A 199 22.97 -10.90 -5.13
C LEU A 199 23.48 -10.03 -3.97
N VAL A 200 22.59 -9.60 -3.08
CA VAL A 200 22.95 -8.71 -1.96
C VAL A 200 23.28 -9.46 -0.67
N GLY A 201 23.20 -10.79 -0.67
CA GLY A 201 23.43 -11.63 0.51
C GLY A 201 22.34 -11.51 1.58
N TYR A 202 21.10 -11.22 1.18
CA TYR A 202 19.94 -11.17 2.09
C TYR A 202 19.15 -12.48 2.06
N LYS A 203 18.47 -12.79 3.17
CA LYS A 203 17.64 -13.99 3.27
C LYS A 203 16.32 -13.79 2.52
N LEU A 204 16.07 -14.63 1.52
CA LEU A 204 14.77 -14.77 0.88
C LEU A 204 13.90 -15.74 1.67
N GLU A 205 12.68 -15.33 2.02
CA GLU A 205 11.69 -16.22 2.61
C GLU A 205 11.03 -17.07 1.51
N PRO A 206 11.09 -18.41 1.61
CA PRO A 206 10.49 -19.30 0.63
C PRO A 206 8.96 -19.28 0.73
N PRO A 207 8.25 -19.80 -0.29
CA PRO A 207 6.81 -19.99 -0.21
C PRO A 207 6.40 -20.79 1.03
N LYS A 208 5.29 -20.42 1.67
CA LYS A 208 4.75 -21.21 2.79
C LYS A 208 4.32 -22.59 2.25
N PRO A 209 4.76 -23.71 2.86
CA PRO A 209 4.33 -25.02 2.43
C PRO A 209 2.80 -25.17 2.62
N PRO A 210 2.13 -26.02 1.81
CA PRO A 210 0.73 -26.35 2.05
C PRO A 210 0.56 -26.83 3.49
N GLU A 211 -0.45 -26.33 4.19
CA GLU A 211 -0.78 -26.85 5.52
C GLU A 211 -1.10 -28.34 5.38
N GLN A 212 -0.26 -29.19 5.96
CA GLN A 212 -0.56 -30.61 6.07
C GLN A 212 -1.75 -30.75 7.02
N GLU A 213 -2.93 -31.12 6.51
CA GLU A 213 -3.99 -31.66 7.36
C GLU A 213 -3.37 -32.81 8.18
N ASN A 214 -3.40 -32.69 9.50
CA ASN A 214 -2.87 -33.67 10.44
C ASN A 214 -3.45 -35.07 10.13
N SER A 215 -2.72 -35.86 9.37
CA SER A 215 -2.87 -37.30 9.28
C SER A 215 -1.49 -37.91 9.52
N GLY A 216 -1.35 -38.50 10.71
CA GLY A 216 -0.29 -39.39 11.18
C GLY A 216 1.08 -39.32 10.50
N SER A 217 2.07 -38.84 11.27
CA SER A 217 3.50 -39.11 11.16
C SER A 217 3.94 -40.10 10.07
N ILE A 218 4.59 -39.60 9.01
CA ILE A 218 5.57 -40.38 8.25
C ILE A 218 6.84 -39.56 8.13
N ILE A 219 7.87 -40.04 8.84
CA ILE A 219 9.25 -39.57 8.79
C ILE A 219 9.77 -39.79 7.36
N PHE A 220 10.11 -38.72 6.63
CA PHE A 220 10.99 -38.82 5.47
C PHE A 220 12.42 -38.50 5.89
N HIS A 221 13.21 -39.57 5.99
CA HIS A 221 14.65 -39.54 6.13
C HIS A 221 15.26 -38.89 4.87
N CYS A 222 15.94 -37.76 5.02
CA CYS A 222 16.74 -37.19 3.94
C CYS A 222 18.04 -38.00 3.85
N LYS A 223 18.20 -38.81 2.79
CA LYS A 223 19.50 -39.41 2.44
C LYS A 223 20.15 -38.56 1.36
N ASN A 224 21.38 -38.15 1.67
CA ASN A 224 22.38 -37.49 0.84
C ASN A 224 22.30 -37.78 -0.66
N ILE A 225 22.43 -36.71 -1.47
CA ILE A 225 23.05 -36.78 -2.80
C ILE A 225 24.03 -35.60 -2.90
N GLU A 226 25.31 -35.88 -2.65
CA GLU A 226 26.41 -35.12 -3.24
C GLU A 226 26.75 -35.72 -4.62
N GLN A 227 27.37 -34.88 -5.44
CA GLN A 227 28.06 -35.16 -6.71
C GLN A 227 27.21 -35.11 -7.99
N SER A 228 27.33 -34.01 -8.74
CA SER A 228 28.24 -33.94 -9.90
C SER A 228 27.88 -32.74 -10.79
N MET A 229 28.81 -31.81 -11.00
CA MET A 229 28.97 -31.07 -12.26
C MET A 229 30.41 -30.54 -12.35
N GLU A 230 31.31 -31.41 -12.82
CA GLU A 230 32.42 -31.00 -13.67
C GLU A 230 31.98 -31.27 -15.11
N TYR A 231 31.95 -30.24 -15.95
CA TYR A 231 32.56 -30.13 -17.29
C TYR A 231 32.14 -28.80 -17.92
#